data_AF-A0A0V0GFR8-F1
#
_entry.id   AF-A0A0V0GFR8-F1
#
_cell.length_a   1.000
_cell.length_b   1.000
_cell.length_c   1.000
_cell.angle_alpha   90.00
_cell.angle_beta   90.00
_cell.angle_gamma   90.00
#
_symmetry.space_group_name_H-M   'P 1'
#
loop_
_entity.id
_entity.type
_entity.pdbx_description
1 polymer ?
#
loop_
_entity_poly.entity_id
_entity_poly.type
_entity_poly.pdbx_seq_one_letter_code
_entity_poly.pdbx_strand_id
1 'polypeptide(L)' 'MRIVEEGNFGDLLQGLPKMKAGSVCEGCGGVRFMPCFTCNGSCKMVKEDVEQNEGRAVVVRCTECNENGLVLCPICC' A
#
# COMPACT_ATOMS: atom_id res chain seq x y z
N MET A 1 16.25 -8.56 -21.96
CA MET A 1 16.77 -7.94 -20.73
C MET A 1 18.26 -7.57 -20.89
N ARG A 2 18.64 -6.64 -21.79
CA ARG A 2 20.07 -6.39 -22.07
C ARG A 2 20.86 -5.89 -20.84
N ILE A 3 20.25 -4.99 -20.05
CA ILE A 3 20.86 -4.42 -18.84
C ILE A 3 21.24 -5.50 -17.80
N VAL A 4 20.47 -6.59 -17.72
CA VAL A 4 20.76 -7.71 -16.82
C VAL A 4 21.91 -8.56 -17.37
N GLU A 5 21.84 -8.91 -18.66
CA GLU A 5 22.87 -9.71 -19.34
C GLU A 5 24.24 -9.01 -19.37
N GLU A 6 24.25 -7.68 -19.49
CA GLU A 6 25.46 -6.85 -19.50
C GLU A 6 26.01 -6.56 -18.09
N GLY A 7 25.35 -7.03 -17.02
CA GLY A 7 25.78 -6.81 -15.63
C GLY A 7 25.52 -5.41 -15.07
N ASN A 8 24.90 -4.52 -15.86
CA ASN A 8 24.69 -3.11 -15.52
C ASN A 8 23.51 -2.85 -14.57
N PHE A 9 22.79 -3.89 -14.14
CA PHE A 9 21.63 -3.73 -13.25
C PHE A 9 22.01 -3.19 -11.87
N GLY A 10 23.18 -3.56 -11.35
CA GLY A 10 23.66 -3.07 -10.05
C GLY A 10 23.85 -1.55 -10.02
N ASP A 11 24.32 -0.98 -11.13
CA ASP A 11 24.54 0.46 -11.27
C ASP A 11 23.23 1.24 -11.27
N LEU A 12 22.18 0.68 -11.89
CA LEU A 12 20.84 1.27 -11.87
C LEU A 12 20.23 1.32 -10.45
N LEU A 13 20.62 0.38 -9.58
CA LEU A 13 20.14 0.33 -8.20
C LEU A 13 21.00 1.15 -7.23
N GLN A 14 22.08 1.79 -7.69
CA GLN A 14 22.89 2.66 -6.83
C GLN A 14 22.06 3.84 -6.31
N GLY A 15 22.24 4.18 -5.03
CA GLY A 15 21.51 5.28 -4.38
C GLY A 15 20.09 4.93 -3.89
N LEU A 16 19.53 3.78 -4.28
CA LEU A 16 18.25 3.33 -3.70
C LEU A 16 18.42 2.96 -2.22
N PRO A 17 17.36 3.13 -1.40
CA PRO A 17 17.36 2.67 -0.02
C PRO A 17 17.68 1.18 0.06
N LYS A 18 18.72 0.83 0.83
CA LYS A 18 19.14 -0.55 1.08
C LYS A 18 18.77 -0.95 2.50
N MET A 19 18.16 -2.11 2.64
CA MET A 19 17.94 -2.75 3.93
C MET A 19 19.12 -3.67 4.26
N LYS A 20 19.54 -3.73 5.53
CA LYS A 20 20.58 -4.68 5.94
C LYS A 20 20.06 -6.11 5.73
N ALA A 21 20.91 -6.98 5.18
CA ALA A 21 20.57 -8.38 5.01
C ALA A 21 20.14 -8.99 6.36
N GLY A 22 19.02 -9.72 6.36
CA GLY A 22 18.45 -10.32 7.57
C GLY A 22 17.64 -9.37 8.47
N SER A 23 17.60 -8.06 8.17
CA SER A 23 16.71 -7.12 8.86
C SER A 23 15.36 -7.01 8.15
N VAL A 24 14.30 -6.81 8.92
CA VAL A 24 12.96 -6.51 8.41
C VAL A 24 12.45 -5.22 9.06
N CYS A 25 11.49 -4.55 8.40
CA CYS A 25 10.87 -3.36 8.96
C CYS A 25 10.05 -3.76 10.19
N GLU A 26 10.25 -3.08 11.32
CA GLU A 26 9.52 -3.37 12.56
C GLU A 26 8.00 -3.14 12.43
N GLY A 27 7.58 -2.28 11.48
CA GLY A 27 6.16 -2.05 11.23
C GLY A 27 5.47 -3.11 10.37
N CYS A 28 6.10 -3.55 9.28
CA CYS A 28 5.47 -4.47 8.32
C CYS A 28 6.09 -5.87 8.27
N GLY A 29 7.09 -6.18 9.09
CA GLY A 29 7.76 -7.48 9.07
C GLY A 29 8.39 -7.86 7.73
N GLY A 30 8.65 -6.88 6.85
CA GLY A 30 9.23 -7.09 5.52
C GLY A 30 8.23 -7.28 4.38
N VAL A 31 6.92 -7.34 4.64
CA VAL A 31 5.91 -7.54 3.58
C VAL A 31 5.55 -6.26 2.82
N ARG A 32 5.98 -5.09 3.31
CA ARG A 32 5.82 -3.74 2.71
C ARG A 32 4.39 -3.23 2.52
N PHE A 33 3.38 -4.07 2.75
CA PHE A 33 1.98 -3.71 2.72
C PHE A 33 1.34 -3.92 4.10
N MET A 34 0.43 -3.01 4.47
CA MET A 34 -0.32 -3.05 5.71
C MET A 34 -1.82 -2.98 5.41
N PRO A 35 -2.70 -3.50 6.27
CA PRO A 35 -4.13 -3.23 6.18
C PRO A 35 -4.40 -1.72 6.15
N CYS A 36 -5.29 -1.28 5.26
CA CYS A 36 -5.66 0.12 5.14
C CYS A 36 -6.25 0.63 6.46
N PHE A 37 -5.69 1.71 6.99
CA PHE A 37 -6.15 2.32 8.25
C PHE A 37 -7.51 3.02 8.12
N THR A 38 -7.92 3.36 6.89
CA THR A 38 -9.21 4.03 6.63
C THR A 38 -10.37 3.03 6.56
N CYS A 39 -10.19 1.90 5.87
CA CYS A 39 -11.25 0.88 5.70
C CYS A 39 -11.02 -0.41 6.47
N ASN A 40 -9.98 -0.47 7.31
CA ASN A 40 -9.56 -1.65 8.07
C ASN A 40 -9.37 -2.90 7.20
N GLY A 41 -8.86 -2.72 5.97
CA GLY A 41 -8.65 -3.81 5.02
C GLY A 41 -9.89 -4.29 4.25
N SER A 42 -11.09 -3.74 4.52
CA SER A 42 -12.32 -4.23 3.90
C SER A 42 -12.58 -3.73 2.47
N CYS A 43 -11.85 -2.71 2.02
CA CYS A 43 -12.13 -1.91 0.82
C CYS A 43 -13.48 -1.17 0.83
N LYS A 44 -14.21 -1.14 1.95
CA LYS A 44 -15.57 -0.60 2.04
C LYS A 44 -15.64 0.53 3.05
N MET A 45 -16.36 1.59 2.69
CA MET A 45 -16.65 2.73 3.55
C MET A 45 -18.15 3.04 3.50
N VAL A 46 -18.73 3.40 4.64
CA VAL A 46 -20.13 3.84 4.70
C VAL A 46 -20.17 5.36 4.61
N LYS A 47 -20.96 5.90 3.68
CA LYS A 47 -21.26 7.33 3.58
C LYS A 47 -22.75 7.55 3.75
N GLU A 48 -23.11 8.63 4.45
CA GLU A 48 -24.49 9.08 4.53
C GLU A 48 -24.86 9.78 3.22
N ASP A 49 -25.96 9.35 2.60
CA ASP A 49 -26.48 9.99 1.40
C ASP A 49 -27.27 11.25 1.81
N VAL A 50 -26.55 12.38 1.90
CA VAL A 50 -27.11 13.66 2.37
C VAL A 50 -28.06 14.28 1.33
N GLU A 51 -27.95 13.88 0.05
CA GLU A 51 -28.71 14.49 -1.05
C GLU A 51 -30.15 13.97 -1.14
N GLN A 52 -30.43 12.76 -0.63
CA GLN A 52 -31.74 12.12 -0.77
C GLN A 52 -32.68 12.31 0.44
N ASN A 53 -32.28 13.03 1.49
CA ASN A 53 -33.12 13.34 2.67
C ASN A 53 -33.79 12.11 3.34
N GLU A 54 -33.31 10.89 3.05
CA GLU A 54 -33.89 9.61 3.47
C GLU A 54 -32.99 8.84 4.44
N GLY A 55 -31.87 9.42 4.90
CA GLY A 55 -30.98 8.79 5.89
C GLY A 55 -30.39 7.46 5.43
N ARG A 56 -30.28 7.24 4.12
CA ARG A 56 -29.79 5.98 3.55
C ARG A 56 -28.26 5.96 3.57
N ALA A 57 -27.70 4.92 4.15
CA ALA A 57 -26.26 4.69 4.16
C ALA A 57 -25.85 3.95 2.88
N VAL A 58 -24.91 4.52 2.12
CA VAL A 58 -24.35 3.92 0.91
C VAL A 58 -22.96 3.36 1.20
N VAL A 59 -22.71 2.13 0.76
CA VAL A 59 -21.38 1.54 0.81
C VAL A 59 -20.62 1.93 -0.45
N VAL A 60 -19.53 2.66 -0.28
CA VAL A 60 -18.62 3.04 -1.36
C VAL A 60 -17.27 2.34 -1.19
N ARG A 61 -16.51 2.25 -2.27
CA ARG A 61 -15.15 1.72 -2.22
C ARG A 61 -14.21 2.72 -1.56
N CYS A 62 -13.29 2.24 -0.72
CA CYS A 62 -12.22 3.06 -0.17
C CYS A 62 -11.27 3.53 -1.28
N THR A 63 -10.91 4.82 -1.27
CA THR A 63 -10.00 5.44 -2.25
C THR A 63 -8.55 5.40 -1.82
N GLU A 64 -8.29 5.10 -0.55
CA GLU A 64 -6.95 5.18 0.05
C GLU A 64 -6.16 3.88 -0.04
N CYS A 65 -6.75 2.80 -0.56
CA CYS A 65 -6.12 1.48 -0.64
C CYS A 65 -6.24 0.84 -2.03
N ASN A 66 -5.40 -0.17 -2.27
CA ASN A 66 -5.55 -1.01 -3.46
C ASN A 66 -6.78 -1.94 -3.36
N GLU A 67 -6.97 -2.79 -4.36
CA GLU A 67 -8.09 -3.74 -4.43
C GLU A 67 -8.16 -4.80 -3.34
N ASN A 68 -7.06 -5.00 -2.61
CA ASN A 68 -6.95 -5.95 -1.52
C ASN A 68 -7.11 -5.28 -0.15
N GLY A 69 -7.39 -3.99 -0.10
CA GLY A 69 -7.53 -3.26 1.15
C GLY A 69 -6.19 -2.93 1.79
N LEU A 70 -5.11 -2.92 1.00
CA LEU A 70 -3.75 -2.71 1.50
C LEU A 70 -3.21 -1.33 1.12
N VAL A 71 -2.40 -0.78 2.01
CA VAL A 71 -1.61 0.44 1.84
C VAL A 71 -0.12 0.11 1.95
N LEU A 72 0.73 0.97 1.40
CA LEU A 72 2.18 0.87 1.61
C LEU A 72 2.52 1.11 3.08
N CYS A 73 3.53 0.39 3.58
CA CYS A 73 4.04 0.60 4.93
C CYS A 73 4.64 2.01 5.06
N PRO A 74 4.11 2.89 5.92
CA PRO A 74 4.60 4.27 6.02
C PRO A 74 6.02 4.40 6.62
N ILE A 75 6.59 3.29 7.11
CA ILE A 75 7.91 3.27 7.76
C ILE A 75 9.05 2.95 6.78
N CYS A 76 8.79 2.11 5.77
CA CYS A 76 9.86 1.58 4.90
C CYS A 76 9.52 1.59 3.41
N CYS A 77 8.52 2.37 3.01
CA CYS A 77 8.12 2.55 1.62
C CYS A 77 8.65 3.87 1.06
#